data_AF-A0A2E1HX68-F1
#
_entry.id   AF-A0A2E1HX68-F1
#
_cell.length_a   1.000
_cell.length_b   1.000
_cell.length_c   1.000
_cell.angle_alpha   90.00
_cell.angle_beta   90.00
_cell.angle_gamma   90.00
#
_symmetry.space_group_name_H-M   'P 1'
#
loop_
_entity.id
_entity.type
_entity.pdbx_description
1 polymer ?
#
loop_
_entity_poly.entity_id
_entity_poly.type
_entity_poly.pdbx_seq_one_letter_code
_entity_poly.pdbx_strand_id
1 'polypeptide(L)'
;MTVCLDKTKARVLEQQAERIAMDEDLIERYRLEAAAAMKVEAEKRVAEVSNPEEDEILRNTSLHEFEDLVPALLARLGPVRAALDGHGGGIKVTKKEVDDEQISLVLDLTGACLSCGAAPGTLQGVKEDLENDNQISKVSFCSSLLDTFDELGREFILAHGKVDFV
;
A
#
# COMPACT_ATOMS: atom_id res chain seq x y z
N MET A 1 5.36 49.36 29.80
CA MET A 1 4.19 48.48 29.59
C MET A 1 4.40 47.50 28.43
N THR A 2 5.09 47.90 27.35
CA THR A 2 5.35 47.08 26.14
C THR A 2 6.11 45.77 26.40
N VAL A 3 7.10 45.77 27.30
CA VAL A 3 7.93 44.58 27.62
C VAL A 3 7.16 43.45 28.33
N CYS A 4 6.12 43.76 29.10
CA CYS A 4 5.29 42.73 29.74
C CYS A 4 4.35 42.05 28.74
N LEU A 5 3.80 42.80 27.77
CA LEU A 5 2.89 42.28 26.75
C LEU A 5 3.59 41.29 25.80
N ASP A 6 4.85 41.53 25.44
CA ASP A 6 5.63 40.61 24.58
C ASP A 6 5.93 39.27 25.26
N LYS A 7 6.22 39.27 26.56
CA LYS A 7 6.47 38.02 27.31
C LYS A 7 5.21 37.17 27.45
N THR A 8 4.04 37.80 27.61
CA THR A 8 2.76 37.08 27.66
C THR A 8 2.43 36.45 26.31
N LYS A 9 2.68 37.18 25.21
CA LYS A 9 2.46 36.68 23.85
C LYS A 9 3.39 35.51 23.50
N ALA A 10 4.67 35.59 23.84
CA ALA A 10 5.64 34.51 23.64
C ALA A 10 5.22 33.23 24.38
N ARG A 11 4.81 33.34 25.66
CA ARG A 11 4.36 32.19 26.45
C ARG A 11 3.10 31.52 25.89
N VAL A 12 2.18 32.30 25.32
CA VAL A 12 0.96 31.75 24.68
C VAL A 12 1.31 30.97 23.41
N LEU A 13 2.27 31.45 22.61
CA LEU A 13 2.73 30.76 21.40
C LEU A 13 3.45 29.45 21.73
N GLU A 14 4.30 29.42 22.76
CA GLU A 14 4.93 28.18 23.24
C GLU A 14 3.89 27.16 23.71
N GLN A 15 2.91 27.58 24.52
CA GLN A 15 1.82 26.71 24.97
C GLN A 15 0.91 26.23 23.81
N GLN A 16 0.76 27.03 22.76
CA GLN A 16 0.04 26.60 21.55
C GLN A 16 0.85 25.58 20.76
N ALA A 17 2.16 25.78 20.60
CA ALA A 17 3.03 24.84 19.92
C ALA A 17 3.12 23.49 20.66
N GLU A 18 3.24 23.50 21.98
CA GLU A 18 3.22 22.28 22.80
C GLU A 18 1.90 21.51 22.67
N ARG A 19 0.76 22.21 22.64
CA ARG A 19 -0.55 21.57 22.39
C ARG A 19 -0.64 20.97 21.00
N ILE A 20 -0.19 21.69 19.96
CA ILE A 20 -0.18 21.18 18.58
C ILE A 20 0.69 19.93 18.47
N ALA A 21 1.90 19.96 19.04
CA ALA A 21 2.80 18.80 19.03
C ALA A 21 2.23 17.60 19.80
N MET A 22 1.56 17.85 20.93
CA MET A 22 0.86 16.81 21.69
C MET A 22 -0.33 16.23 20.92
N ASP A 23 -1.10 17.07 20.23
CA ASP A 23 -2.22 16.64 19.39
C ASP A 23 -1.72 15.83 18.19
N GLU A 24 -0.61 16.24 17.56
CA GLU A 24 0.04 15.47 16.48
C GLU A 24 0.55 14.10 16.97
N ASP A 25 1.20 14.04 18.14
CA ASP A 25 1.63 12.76 18.74
C ASP A 25 0.44 11.85 19.05
N LEU A 26 -0.66 12.41 19.58
CA LEU A 26 -1.88 11.64 19.86
C LEU A 26 -2.51 11.09 18.57
N ILE A 27 -2.61 11.93 17.53
CA ILE A 27 -3.13 11.52 16.22
C ILE A 27 -2.26 10.40 15.63
N GLU A 28 -0.94 10.52 15.73
CA GLU A 28 -0.03 9.51 15.18
C GLU A 28 -0.14 8.18 15.94
N ARG A 29 -0.20 8.22 17.27
CA ARG A 29 -0.45 7.02 18.07
C ARG A 29 -1.77 6.34 17.71
N TYR A 30 -2.83 7.12 17.50
CA TYR A 30 -4.12 6.58 17.08
C TYR A 30 -4.05 5.94 15.69
N ARG A 31 -3.34 6.56 14.73
CA ARG A 31 -3.10 5.98 13.40
C ARG A 31 -2.37 4.65 13.49
N LEU A 32 -1.31 4.57 14.29
CA LEU A 32 -0.52 3.35 14.47
C LEU A 32 -1.35 2.23 15.10
N GLU A 33 -2.16 2.55 16.13
CA GLU A 33 -3.05 1.58 16.77
C GLU A 33 -4.13 1.07 15.81
N ALA A 34 -4.75 1.97 15.04
CA ALA A 34 -5.73 1.61 14.02
C ALA A 34 -5.10 0.73 12.93
N ALA A 35 -3.92 1.08 12.43
CA ALA A 35 -3.20 0.30 11.43
C ALA A 35 -2.82 -1.10 11.96
N ALA A 36 -2.38 -1.20 13.22
CA ALA A 36 -2.08 -2.49 13.85
C ALA A 36 -3.34 -3.37 13.98
N ALA A 37 -4.45 -2.80 14.42
CA ALA A 37 -5.72 -3.53 14.51
C ALA A 37 -6.22 -4.00 13.14
N MET A 38 -6.13 -3.15 12.11
CA MET A 38 -6.48 -3.52 10.74
C MET A 38 -5.59 -4.64 10.20
N LYS A 39 -4.29 -4.59 10.48
CA LYS A 39 -3.33 -5.62 10.06
C LYS A 39 -3.69 -6.99 10.64
N VAL A 40 -4.00 -7.06 11.95
CA VAL A 40 -4.37 -8.32 12.61
C VAL A 40 -5.64 -8.92 11.99
N GLU A 41 -6.68 -8.11 11.74
CA GLU A 41 -7.91 -8.59 11.09
C GLU A 41 -7.66 -9.01 9.64
N ALA A 42 -6.81 -8.29 8.91
CA ALA A 42 -6.45 -8.65 7.54
C ALA A 42 -5.70 -9.99 7.47
N GLU A 43 -4.70 -10.20 8.32
CA GLU A 43 -3.96 -11.47 8.43
C GLU A 43 -4.90 -12.64 8.75
N LYS A 44 -5.85 -12.42 9.67
CA LYS A 44 -6.87 -13.42 9.99
C LYS A 44 -7.72 -13.79 8.77
N ARG A 45 -8.20 -12.80 8.01
CA ARG A 45 -9.00 -13.05 6.79
C ARG A 45 -8.22 -13.77 5.70
N VAL A 46 -6.94 -13.44 5.54
CA VAL A 46 -6.07 -14.15 4.59
C VAL A 46 -5.95 -15.61 5.00
N ALA A 47 -5.68 -15.90 6.29
CA ALA A 47 -5.57 -17.27 6.79
C ALA A 47 -6.88 -18.09 6.75
N GLU A 48 -8.04 -17.44 6.57
CA GLU A 48 -9.33 -18.12 6.33
C GLU A 48 -9.47 -18.62 4.88
N VAL A 49 -8.67 -18.08 3.95
CA VAL A 49 -8.78 -18.34 2.49
C VAL A 49 -7.50 -18.93 1.89
N SER A 50 -6.33 -18.66 2.47
CA SER A 50 -5.03 -19.22 2.06
C SER A 50 -4.46 -20.18 3.11
N ASN A 51 -3.50 -21.02 2.68
CA ASN A 51 -2.74 -21.89 3.57
C ASN A 51 -1.49 -21.14 4.08
N PRO A 52 -1.37 -20.85 5.38
CA PRO A 52 -0.24 -20.10 5.92
C PRO A 52 1.12 -20.77 5.69
N GLU A 53 1.17 -22.10 5.69
CA GLU A 53 2.41 -22.87 5.46
C GLU A 53 2.87 -22.73 4.00
N GLU A 54 1.93 -22.80 3.05
CA GLU A 54 2.23 -22.59 1.63
C GLU A 54 2.68 -21.15 1.37
N ASP A 55 2.00 -20.17 1.98
CA ASP A 55 2.40 -18.76 1.86
C ASP A 55 3.79 -18.51 2.44
N GLU A 56 4.16 -19.18 3.54
CA GLU A 56 5.50 -19.09 4.12
C GLU A 56 6.57 -19.69 3.19
N ILE A 57 6.29 -20.83 2.57
CA ILE A 57 7.18 -21.41 1.56
C ILE A 57 7.34 -20.44 0.38
N LEU A 58 6.22 -19.95 -0.18
CA LEU A 58 6.21 -19.02 -1.31
C LEU A 58 6.98 -17.73 -1.03
N ARG A 59 6.88 -17.17 0.18
CA ARG A 59 7.63 -15.98 0.60
C ARG A 59 9.14 -16.23 0.70
N ASN A 60 9.53 -17.41 1.16
CA ASN A 60 10.94 -17.73 1.40
C ASN A 60 11.66 -18.31 0.15
N THR A 61 10.91 -18.76 -0.84
CA THR A 61 11.45 -19.18 -2.14
C THR A 61 11.79 -17.97 -3.02
N SER A 62 12.89 -18.08 -3.77
CA SER A 62 13.33 -17.06 -4.73
C SER A 62 12.27 -16.84 -5.82
N LEU A 63 12.02 -15.58 -6.17
CA LEU A 63 11.07 -15.24 -7.25
C LEU A 63 11.55 -15.76 -8.62
N HIS A 64 12.84 -16.05 -8.77
CA HIS A 64 13.40 -16.60 -10.01
C HIS A 64 13.08 -18.09 -10.21
N GLU A 65 12.65 -18.79 -9.18
CA GLU A 65 12.30 -20.22 -9.24
C GLU A 65 10.88 -20.47 -9.76
N PHE A 66 10.06 -19.43 -9.86
CA PHE A 66 8.67 -19.54 -10.28
C PHE A 66 8.46 -19.18 -11.75
N GLU A 67 7.80 -20.07 -12.49
CA GLU A 67 7.27 -19.75 -13.82
C GLU A 67 6.08 -18.79 -13.73
N ASP A 68 5.15 -19.06 -12.78
CA ASP A 68 4.07 -18.16 -12.43
C ASP A 68 4.39 -17.42 -11.12
N LEU A 69 4.66 -16.12 -11.24
CA LEU A 69 4.98 -15.27 -10.11
C LEU A 69 3.76 -14.93 -9.26
N VAL A 70 2.53 -15.05 -9.77
CA VAL A 70 1.34 -14.52 -9.09
C VAL A 70 1.17 -15.08 -7.67
N PRO A 71 1.25 -16.40 -7.41
CA PRO A 71 1.14 -16.93 -6.04
C PRO A 71 2.23 -16.39 -5.11
N ALA A 72 3.47 -16.31 -5.60
CA ALA A 72 4.61 -15.85 -4.82
C ALA A 72 4.52 -14.36 -4.48
N LEU A 73 4.03 -13.53 -5.42
CA LEU A 73 3.79 -12.10 -5.20
C LEU A 73 2.65 -11.89 -4.22
N LEU A 74 1.55 -12.64 -4.36
CA LEU A 74 0.39 -12.56 -3.47
C LEU A 74 0.75 -12.93 -2.02
N ALA A 75 1.62 -13.93 -1.81
CA ALA A 75 2.09 -14.32 -0.48
C ALA A 75 2.95 -13.24 0.21
N ARG A 76 3.52 -12.30 -0.55
CA ARG A 76 4.33 -11.16 -0.06
C ARG A 76 3.49 -9.92 0.28
N LEU A 77 2.24 -9.87 -0.16
CA LEU A 77 1.34 -8.77 0.14
C LEU A 77 0.89 -8.81 1.61
N GLY A 78 0.84 -7.64 2.24
CA GLY A 78 0.36 -7.46 3.60
C GLY A 78 -1.16 -7.28 3.65
N PRO A 79 -1.69 -6.29 4.39
CA PRO A 79 -3.14 -6.08 4.54
C PRO A 79 -3.90 -5.92 3.22
N VAL A 80 -3.22 -5.45 2.17
CA VAL A 80 -3.80 -5.28 0.83
C VAL A 80 -4.25 -6.61 0.23
N ARG A 81 -3.63 -7.73 0.61
CA ARG A 81 -4.03 -9.08 0.18
C ARG A 81 -5.48 -9.40 0.54
N ALA A 82 -5.87 -9.11 1.79
CA ALA A 82 -7.23 -9.33 2.27
C ALA A 82 -8.26 -8.51 1.47
N ALA A 83 -7.89 -7.32 1.01
CA ALA A 83 -8.75 -6.46 0.19
C ALA A 83 -8.88 -6.98 -1.25
N LEU A 84 -7.83 -7.62 -1.79
CA LEU A 84 -7.88 -8.29 -3.10
C LEU A 84 -8.76 -9.54 -3.04
N ASP A 85 -8.52 -10.42 -2.07
CA ASP A 85 -9.27 -11.67 -1.92
C ASP A 85 -10.74 -11.43 -1.56
N GLY A 86 -11.00 -10.49 -0.64
CA GLY A 86 -12.36 -10.20 -0.14
C GLY A 86 -13.33 -9.63 -1.17
N HIS A 87 -12.82 -9.04 -2.26
CA HIS A 87 -13.64 -8.55 -3.36
C HIS A 87 -13.58 -9.43 -4.62
N GLY A 88 -12.92 -10.60 -4.55
CA GLY A 88 -12.78 -11.49 -5.70
C GLY A 88 -11.93 -10.89 -6.82
N GLY A 89 -10.89 -10.14 -6.46
CA GLY A 89 -9.90 -9.66 -7.40
C GLY A 89 -8.51 -10.20 -7.11
N GLY A 90 -7.51 -9.62 -7.77
CA GLY A 90 -6.14 -10.10 -7.69
C GLY A 90 -5.20 -9.25 -8.53
N ILE A 91 -4.01 -9.80 -8.75
CA ILE A 91 -3.00 -9.21 -9.62
C ILE A 91 -2.73 -10.11 -10.80
N LYS A 92 -2.22 -9.52 -11.88
CA LYS A 92 -1.70 -10.23 -13.05
C LYS A 92 -0.37 -9.61 -13.42
N VAL A 93 0.63 -10.44 -13.69
CA VAL A 93 1.91 -9.97 -14.24
C VAL A 93 1.75 -9.80 -15.75
N THR A 94 1.82 -8.56 -16.22
CA THR A 94 1.74 -8.23 -17.66
C THR A 94 3.12 -8.24 -18.29
N LYS A 95 4.13 -7.74 -17.56
CA LYS A 95 5.53 -7.74 -18.00
C LYS A 95 6.44 -8.02 -16.82
N LYS A 96 7.51 -8.77 -17.08
CA LYS A 96 8.61 -9.05 -16.17
C LYS A 96 9.90 -8.69 -16.90
N GLU A 97 10.73 -7.86 -16.30
CA GLU A 97 12.09 -7.58 -16.73
C GLU A 97 13.03 -8.00 -15.59
N VAL A 98 14.13 -8.65 -15.95
CA VAL A 98 15.14 -9.10 -14.98
C VAL A 98 16.44 -8.41 -15.31
N ASP A 99 17.00 -7.68 -14.35
CA ASP A 99 18.27 -6.97 -14.45
C ASP A 99 19.10 -7.24 -13.20
N ASP A 100 20.32 -7.77 -13.35
CA ASP A 100 21.25 -8.08 -12.26
C ASP A 100 20.59 -8.68 -11.00
N GLU A 101 19.79 -9.75 -11.19
CA GLU A 101 19.05 -10.49 -10.15
C GLU A 101 17.83 -9.78 -9.54
N GLN A 102 17.55 -8.55 -9.93
CA GLN A 102 16.33 -7.83 -9.57
C GLN A 102 15.26 -7.94 -10.64
N ILE A 103 14.00 -7.88 -10.21
CA ILE A 103 12.82 -8.01 -11.05
C ILE A 103 12.07 -6.69 -11.08
N SER A 104 11.87 -6.15 -12.27
CA SER A 104 10.92 -5.08 -12.54
C SER A 104 9.62 -5.66 -13.09
N LEU A 105 8.50 -5.25 -12.50
CA LEU A 105 7.18 -5.80 -12.79
C LEU A 105 6.26 -4.71 -13.34
N VAL A 106 5.52 -5.07 -14.40
CA VAL A 106 4.32 -4.33 -14.81
C VAL A 106 3.12 -5.21 -14.48
N LEU A 107 2.28 -4.72 -13.57
CA LEU A 107 1.12 -5.41 -13.05
C LEU A 107 -0.18 -4.86 -13.61
N ASP A 108 -1.18 -5.72 -13.67
CA ASP A 108 -2.58 -5.34 -13.87
C ASP A 108 -3.39 -5.84 -12.66
N LEU A 109 -4.51 -5.19 -12.36
CA LEU A 109 -5.44 -5.67 -11.33
C LEU A 109 -6.59 -6.42 -12.01
N THR A 110 -7.00 -7.52 -11.39
CA THR A 110 -8.09 -8.36 -11.91
C THR A 110 -9.28 -8.38 -10.96
N GLY A 111 -10.44 -8.79 -11.47
CA GLY A 111 -11.68 -8.94 -10.72
C GLY A 111 -12.29 -7.62 -10.25
N ALA A 112 -13.00 -7.63 -9.12
CA ALA A 112 -13.78 -6.46 -8.68
C ALA A 112 -12.94 -5.33 -8.07
N CYS A 113 -11.62 -5.51 -7.91
CA CYS A 113 -10.70 -4.52 -7.35
C CYS A 113 -10.65 -3.20 -8.14
N LEU A 114 -11.12 -3.21 -9.38
CA LEU A 114 -11.24 -2.05 -10.25
C LEU A 114 -12.48 -1.18 -9.97
N SER A 115 -13.50 -1.74 -9.33
CA SER A 115 -14.83 -1.14 -9.27
C SER A 115 -15.14 -0.41 -7.96
N CYS A 116 -14.22 -0.48 -6.98
CA CYS A 116 -14.39 0.08 -5.64
C CYS A 116 -13.44 1.27 -5.46
N GLY A 117 -13.94 2.43 -5.01
CA GLY A 117 -13.16 3.68 -4.82
C GLY A 117 -11.96 3.63 -3.84
N ALA A 118 -11.55 2.43 -3.41
CA ALA A 118 -10.33 2.15 -2.64
C ALA A 118 -9.08 1.95 -3.53
N ALA A 119 -9.23 2.01 -4.86
CA ALA A 119 -8.18 1.69 -5.83
C ALA A 119 -6.84 2.44 -5.64
N PRO A 120 -6.75 3.74 -5.28
CA PRO A 120 -5.45 4.40 -5.10
C PRO A 120 -4.63 3.78 -3.95
N GLY A 121 -5.27 3.53 -2.81
CA GLY A 121 -4.60 2.95 -1.64
C GLY A 121 -4.20 1.49 -1.87
N THR A 122 -5.03 0.73 -2.58
CA THR A 122 -4.70 -0.65 -2.99
C THR A 122 -3.50 -0.68 -3.92
N LEU A 123 -3.47 0.18 -4.95
CA LEU A 123 -2.34 0.27 -5.88
C LEU A 123 -1.04 0.63 -5.17
N GLN A 124 -1.11 1.65 -4.31
CA GLN A 124 0.04 2.08 -3.51
C GLN A 124 0.51 0.96 -2.57
N GLY A 125 -0.41 0.27 -1.88
CA GLY A 125 -0.08 -0.83 -0.98
C GLY A 125 0.56 -2.01 -1.70
N VAL A 126 0.04 -2.42 -2.86
CA VAL A 126 0.66 -3.47 -3.68
C VAL A 126 2.07 -3.08 -4.11
N LYS A 127 2.28 -1.82 -4.53
CA LYS A 127 3.60 -1.32 -4.88
C LYS A 127 4.56 -1.38 -3.69
N GLU A 128 4.16 -0.81 -2.55
CA GLU A 128 4.99 -0.73 -1.36
C GLU A 128 5.34 -2.11 -0.80
N ASP A 129 4.37 -3.01 -0.70
CA ASP A 129 4.60 -4.36 -0.18
C ASP A 129 5.58 -5.15 -1.07
N LEU A 130 5.46 -5.02 -2.39
CA LEU A 130 6.32 -5.73 -3.33
C LEU A 130 7.72 -5.09 -3.45
N GLU A 131 7.82 -3.76 -3.51
CA GLU A 131 9.12 -3.06 -3.55
C GLU A 131 9.91 -3.15 -2.22
N ASN A 132 9.27 -3.61 -1.13
CA ASN A 132 9.97 -3.99 0.10
C ASN A 132 10.71 -5.35 -0.01
N ASP A 133 10.43 -6.17 -1.02
CA ASP A 133 11.17 -7.40 -1.30
C ASP A 133 12.49 -7.07 -2.02
N ASN A 134 13.61 -7.62 -1.54
CA ASN A 134 14.94 -7.33 -2.05
C ASN A 134 15.19 -7.81 -3.50
N GLN A 135 14.34 -8.70 -4.02
CA GLN A 135 14.40 -9.18 -5.39
C GLN A 135 13.56 -8.31 -6.34
N ILE A 136 12.76 -7.37 -5.86
CA ILE A 136 11.91 -6.52 -6.69
C ILE A 136 12.48 -5.11 -6.69
N SER A 137 12.88 -4.63 -7.87
CA SER A 137 13.45 -3.28 -8.03
C SER A 137 12.40 -2.21 -8.28
N LYS A 138 11.31 -2.56 -8.97
CA LYS A 138 10.27 -1.63 -9.37
C LYS A 138 8.95 -2.32 -9.66
N VAL A 139 7.86 -1.70 -9.24
CA VAL A 139 6.49 -2.07 -9.63
C VAL A 139 5.82 -0.91 -10.35
N SER A 140 5.27 -1.20 -11.53
CA SER A 140 4.45 -0.28 -12.32
C SER A 140 3.13 -0.97 -12.70
N PHE A 141 2.14 -0.18 -13.12
CA PHE A 141 0.82 -0.69 -13.49
C PHE A 141 0.52 -0.41 -14.96
N CYS A 142 -0.26 -1.29 -15.59
CA CYS A 142 -0.69 -1.08 -16.97
C CYS A 142 -1.54 0.19 -17.09
N SER A 143 -1.22 1.05 -18.06
CA SER A 143 -2.05 2.21 -18.41
C SER A 143 -3.48 1.82 -18.84
N SER A 144 -3.67 0.63 -19.40
CA SER A 144 -5.00 0.07 -19.72
C SER A 144 -5.91 -0.09 -18.51
N LEU A 145 -5.35 -0.16 -17.30
CA LEU A 145 -6.12 -0.14 -16.06
C LEU A 145 -6.97 1.13 -15.95
N LEU A 146 -6.46 2.26 -16.44
CA LEU A 146 -7.15 3.55 -16.37
C LEU A 146 -8.38 3.57 -17.28
N ASP A 147 -8.46 2.68 -18.27
CA ASP A 147 -9.58 2.60 -19.22
C ASP A 147 -10.84 1.97 -18.62
N THR A 148 -10.72 1.36 -17.43
CA THR A 148 -11.88 0.83 -16.69
C THR A 148 -12.57 1.88 -15.83
N PHE A 149 -11.97 3.07 -15.68
CA PHE A 149 -12.53 4.18 -14.91
C PHE A 149 -13.15 5.22 -15.84
N ASP A 150 -14.17 5.92 -15.32
CA ASP A 150 -14.64 7.15 -15.93
C ASP A 150 -13.60 8.28 -15.76
N GLU A 151 -13.88 9.45 -16.34
CA GLU A 151 -12.97 10.59 -16.34
C GLU A 151 -12.57 11.02 -14.92
N LEU A 152 -13.55 11.12 -14.02
CA LEU A 152 -13.32 11.50 -12.62
C LEU A 152 -12.51 10.44 -11.87
N GLY A 153 -12.81 9.16 -12.06
CA GLY A 153 -12.07 8.05 -11.46
C GLY A 153 -10.62 8.01 -11.94
N ARG A 154 -10.39 8.24 -13.24
CA ARG A 154 -9.04 8.32 -13.81
C ARG A 154 -8.23 9.47 -13.21
N GLU A 155 -8.81 10.67 -13.15
CA GLU A 155 -8.15 11.84 -12.54
C GLU A 155 -7.81 11.57 -11.06
N PHE A 156 -8.73 10.96 -10.32
CA PHE A 156 -8.52 10.61 -8.91
C PHE A 156 -7.37 9.61 -8.73
N ILE A 157 -7.30 8.58 -9.57
CA ILE A 157 -6.22 7.57 -9.52
C ILE A 157 -4.87 8.17 -9.88
N LEU A 158 -4.80 9.03 -10.89
CA LEU A 158 -3.56 9.71 -11.28
C LEU A 158 -3.08 10.70 -10.19
N ALA A 159 -4.00 11.39 -9.52
CA ALA A 159 -3.66 12.34 -8.47
C ALA A 159 -3.26 11.69 -7.14
N HIS A 160 -3.87 10.54 -6.79
CA HIS A 160 -3.76 9.96 -5.45
C HIS A 160 -3.17 8.55 -5.40
N GLY A 161 -2.99 7.86 -6.54
CA GLY A 161 -2.49 6.49 -6.59
C GLY A 161 -1.01 6.37 -6.23
N LYS A 162 -0.20 7.41 -6.48
CA LYS A 162 1.26 7.42 -6.21
C LYS A 162 2.02 6.23 -6.83
N VAL A 163 1.54 5.75 -7.97
CA VAL A 163 2.12 4.65 -8.74
C VAL A 163 2.42 5.08 -10.16
N ASP A 164 3.33 4.37 -10.82
CA ASP A 164 3.68 4.62 -12.22
C ASP A 164 2.75 3.81 -13.13
N PHE A 165 2.15 4.45 -14.13
CA PHE A 165 1.41 3.80 -15.22
C PHE A 165 2.26 3.77 -16.49
N VAL A 166 2.36 2.61 -17.14
CA VAL A 166 3.20 2.38 -18.34
C VAL A 166 2.46 1.73 -19.50
#